data_AF-A0A935KSF1-F1
#
_entry.id   AF-A0A935KSF1-F1
#
_cell.length_a   1.000
_cell.length_b   1.000
_cell.length_c   1.000
_cell.angle_alpha   90.00
_cell.angle_beta   90.00
_cell.angle_gamma   90.00
#
_symmetry.space_group_name_H-M   'P 1'
#
loop_
_entity.id
_entity.type
_entity.pdbx_description
1 polymer ?
#
loop_
_entity_poly.entity_id
_entity_poly.type
_entity_poly.pdbx_seq_one_letter_code
_entity_poly.pdbx_strand_id
1 'polypeptide(L)'
;MTNKKNIIFILILTIGLAVFLPLIFREEREDFNQTLNIIGTLISAIAGLLTLLIAIVLLNKFGIETPLLQKSTEVVFSFLEEFKKTSFFIQGKGFGLQVRIQDQHHKHFEDWYAEKLLFSTEYYSGLDRLMKISESPFMPKSIYEKVAKLRFYLLVMDVKDEDLSNYATVQVSGQSLIGAQYGRFNHQDMTLFEFLNILDDLKTEIKSWIDKHSNYSPDLNI
;
A
#
# COMPACT_ATOMS: atom_id res chain seq x y z
N MET A 1 -1.75 3.08 22.21
CA MET A 1 -0.27 3.22 22.22
C MET A 1 0.19 3.40 23.65
N THR A 2 0.57 2.32 24.34
CA THR A 2 1.21 2.42 25.66
C THR A 2 2.62 2.98 25.46
N ASN A 3 2.86 4.18 25.97
CA ASN A 3 4.15 4.87 25.84
C ASN A 3 5.27 3.97 26.37
N LYS A 4 6.37 3.80 25.62
CA LYS A 4 7.51 2.94 26.01
C LYS A 4 8.01 3.21 27.45
N LYS A 5 7.89 4.46 27.91
CA LYS A 5 8.19 4.89 29.29
C LYS A 5 7.32 4.20 30.35
N ASN A 6 6.03 3.96 30.07
CA ASN A 6 5.12 3.31 31.01
C ASN A 6 5.45 1.82 31.18
N ILE A 7 5.88 1.14 30.12
CA ILE A 7 6.27 -0.28 30.18
C ILE A 7 7.54 -0.44 31.03
N ILE A 8 8.54 0.43 30.83
CA ILE A 8 9.78 0.42 31.62
C ILE A 8 9.48 0.69 33.10
N PHE A 9 8.62 1.67 33.38
CA PHE A 9 8.23 2.00 34.75
C PHE A 9 7.52 0.83 35.46
N ILE A 10 6.57 0.18 34.79
CA ILE A 10 5.87 -1.00 35.32
C ILE A 10 6.88 -2.12 35.61
N LEU A 11 7.81 -2.39 34.70
CA LEU A 11 8.85 -3.42 34.88
C LEU A 11 9.72 -3.18 36.11
N ILE A 12 10.18 -1.93 36.30
CA ILE A 12 10.97 -1.53 37.47
C ILE A 12 10.15 -1.69 38.75
N LEU A 13 8.86 -1.30 38.73
CA LEU A 13 7.95 -1.45 39.87
C LEU A 13 7.75 -2.93 40.25
N THR A 14 7.55 -3.81 39.27
CA THR A 14 7.34 -5.24 39.50
C THR A 14 8.60 -5.91 40.05
N ILE A 15 9.79 -5.55 39.56
CA ILE A 15 11.07 -6.02 40.10
C ILE A 15 11.27 -5.51 41.53
N GLY A 16 10.96 -4.23 41.79
CA GLY A 16 11.00 -3.66 43.14
C GLY A 16 10.08 -4.41 44.09
N LEU A 17 8.83 -4.64 43.71
CA LEU A 17 7.87 -5.41 44.50
C LEU A 17 8.35 -6.84 44.78
N ALA A 18 8.92 -7.53 43.80
CA ALA A 18 9.44 -8.89 43.96
C ALA A 18 10.61 -8.99 44.96
N VAL A 19 11.37 -7.91 45.15
CA VAL A 19 12.45 -7.84 46.13
C VAL A 19 11.92 -7.38 47.50
N PHE A 20 11.08 -6.34 47.53
CA PHE A 20 10.66 -5.70 48.78
C PHE A 20 9.52 -6.42 49.51
N LEU A 21 8.57 -7.06 48.82
CA LEU A 21 7.47 -7.79 49.46
C LEU A 21 7.98 -8.90 50.41
N PRO A 22 8.87 -9.81 49.97
CA PRO A 22 9.38 -10.87 50.84
C PRO A 22 10.15 -10.34 52.06
N LEU A 23 10.77 -9.15 51.95
CA LEU A 23 11.48 -8.50 53.05
C LEU A 23 10.53 -7.87 54.08
N ILE A 24 9.40 -7.32 53.64
CA ILE A 24 8.41 -6.66 54.51
C ILE A 24 7.51 -7.68 55.23
N PHE A 25 7.17 -8.78 54.56
CA PHE A 25 6.27 -9.82 55.08
C PHE A 25 7.00 -11.04 55.65
N ARG A 26 8.31 -10.92 55.89
CA ARG A 26 9.11 -11.98 56.52
C ARG A 26 8.58 -12.27 57.93
N GLU A 27 8.31 -13.54 58.24
CA GLU A 27 7.95 -13.95 59.60
C GLU A 27 9.18 -13.96 60.52
N GLU A 28 9.01 -13.64 61.81
CA GLU A 28 10.12 -13.54 62.78
C GLU A 28 10.95 -14.84 62.93
N ARG A 29 10.40 -15.98 62.51
CA ARG A 29 11.07 -17.30 62.58
C ARG A 29 11.71 -17.75 61.27
N GLU A 30 11.53 -17.02 60.17
CA GLU A 30 12.14 -17.37 58.89
C GLU A 30 13.63 -17.02 58.89
N ASP A 31 14.45 -18.01 58.51
CA ASP A 31 15.88 -17.81 58.27
C ASP A 31 16.06 -16.86 57.09
N PHE A 32 16.95 -15.88 57.23
CA PHE A 32 17.25 -14.90 56.20
C PHE A 32 17.66 -15.55 54.88
N ASN A 33 18.31 -16.72 54.95
CA ASN A 33 18.67 -17.51 53.77
C ASN A 33 17.43 -18.01 52.99
N GLN A 34 16.33 -18.32 53.68
CA GLN A 34 15.08 -18.72 53.02
C GLN A 34 14.44 -17.54 52.29
N THR A 35 14.40 -16.36 52.91
CA THR A 35 13.91 -15.13 52.26
C THR A 35 14.73 -14.77 51.02
N LEU A 36 16.06 -14.89 51.08
CA LEU A 36 16.93 -14.68 49.93
C LEU A 36 16.67 -15.67 48.79
N ASN A 37 16.42 -16.95 49.10
CA ASN A 37 16.06 -17.95 48.09
C ASN A 37 14.73 -17.63 47.40
N ILE A 38 13.73 -17.13 48.15
CA ILE A 38 12.45 -16.68 47.57
C ILE A 38 12.69 -15.51 46.60
N ILE A 39 13.45 -14.50 47.02
CA ILE A 39 13.80 -13.35 46.16
C ILE A 39 14.53 -13.82 44.91
N GLY A 40 15.52 -14.71 45.05
CA GLY A 40 16.26 -15.28 43.92
C GLY A 40 15.36 -16.03 42.93
N THR A 41 14.37 -16.77 43.44
CA THR A 41 13.38 -17.49 42.63
C THR A 41 12.46 -16.53 41.88
N LEU A 42 11.98 -15.47 42.54
CA LEU A 42 11.14 -14.44 41.93
C LEU A 42 11.89 -13.65 40.85
N ILE A 43 13.13 -13.24 41.11
CA ILE A 43 13.98 -12.57 40.12
C ILE A 43 14.21 -13.50 38.92
N SER A 44 14.51 -14.78 39.17
CA SER A 44 14.72 -15.76 38.09
C SER A 44 13.46 -15.96 37.24
N ALA A 45 12.29 -16.03 37.87
CA ALA A 45 11.01 -16.12 37.18
C ALA A 45 10.72 -14.88 36.32
N ILE A 46 10.97 -13.67 36.85
CA ILE A 46 10.81 -12.40 36.13
C ILE A 46 11.80 -12.32 34.96
N ALA A 47 13.06 -12.71 35.16
CA ALA A 47 14.07 -12.74 34.11
C ALA A 47 13.70 -13.72 32.99
N GLY A 48 13.17 -14.90 33.34
CA GLY A 48 12.64 -15.85 32.35
C GLY A 48 11.49 -15.27 31.53
N LEU A 49 10.56 -14.57 32.19
CA LEU A 49 9.41 -13.95 31.53
C LEU A 49 9.83 -12.78 30.61
N LEU A 50 10.78 -11.96 31.05
CA LEU A 50 11.43 -10.93 30.22
C LEU A 50 12.10 -11.52 28.99
N THR A 51 12.85 -12.61 29.18
CA THR A 51 13.54 -13.29 28.08
C THR A 51 12.55 -13.84 27.07
N LEU A 52 11.44 -14.43 27.52
CA LEU A 52 10.36 -14.87 26.65
C LEU A 52 9.73 -13.70 25.88
N LEU A 53 9.50 -12.57 26.54
CA LEU A 53 8.93 -11.37 25.92
C LEU A 53 9.86 -10.81 24.84
N ILE A 54 11.17 -10.74 25.11
CA ILE A 54 12.19 -10.37 24.14
C ILE A 54 12.19 -11.36 22.98
N ALA A 55 12.17 -12.66 23.24
CA ALA A 55 12.16 -13.70 22.21
C ALA A 55 10.91 -13.59 21.31
N ILE A 56 9.72 -13.32 21.85
CA ILE A 56 8.51 -13.08 21.07
C ILE A 56 8.64 -11.82 20.21
N VAL A 57 9.17 -10.73 20.77
CA VAL A 57 9.38 -9.49 20.01
C VAL A 57 10.39 -9.70 18.87
N LEU A 58 11.47 -10.44 19.14
CA LEU A 58 12.46 -10.80 18.12
C LEU A 58 11.85 -11.73 17.06
N LEU A 59 11.06 -12.72 17.45
CA LEU A 59 10.38 -13.64 16.53
C LEU A 59 9.37 -12.90 15.65
N ASN A 60 8.56 -11.99 16.22
CA ASN A 60 7.64 -11.18 15.44
C ASN A 60 8.39 -10.30 14.44
N LYS A 61 9.40 -9.57 14.91
CA LYS A 61 10.16 -8.63 14.08
C LYS A 61 10.95 -9.34 12.97
N PHE A 62 11.73 -10.36 13.32
CA PHE A 62 12.66 -11.03 12.40
C PHE A 62 12.09 -12.28 11.73
N GLY A 63 11.13 -12.97 12.37
CA GLY A 63 10.54 -14.20 11.86
C GLY A 63 9.29 -14.00 11.00
N ILE A 64 8.46 -12.98 11.28
CA ILE A 64 7.16 -12.81 10.61
C ILE A 64 7.09 -11.48 9.85
N GLU A 65 7.34 -10.36 10.52
CA GLU A 65 7.17 -9.02 9.92
C GLU A 65 8.18 -8.75 8.80
N THR A 66 9.45 -9.09 8.99
CA THR A 66 10.49 -8.81 7.99
C THR A 66 10.26 -9.55 6.66
N PRO A 67 9.99 -10.89 6.64
CA PRO A 67 9.69 -11.59 5.39
C PRO A 67 8.40 -11.12 4.71
N LEU A 68 7.37 -10.77 5.48
CA LEU A 68 6.11 -10.23 4.92
C LEU A 68 6.33 -8.85 4.29
N LEU A 69 7.09 -7.98 4.96
CA LEU A 69 7.44 -6.66 4.43
C LEU A 69 8.29 -6.79 3.15
N GLN A 70 9.24 -7.73 3.11
CA GLN A 70 10.02 -8.04 1.92
C GLN A 70 9.13 -8.46 0.75
N LYS A 71 8.22 -9.43 0.95
CA LYS A 71 7.27 -9.85 -0.09
C LYS A 71 6.37 -8.73 -0.56
N SER A 72 5.86 -7.91 0.36
CA SER A 72 5.04 -6.75 0.01
C SER A 72 5.84 -5.74 -0.83
N THR A 73 7.09 -5.50 -0.46
CA THR A 73 8.02 -4.63 -1.18
C THR A 73 8.30 -5.14 -2.59
N GLU A 74 8.60 -6.43 -2.75
CA GLU A 74 8.81 -7.08 -4.06
C GLU A 74 7.60 -6.93 -4.98
N VAL A 75 6.39 -7.12 -4.43
CA VAL A 75 5.13 -6.98 -5.16
C VAL A 75 4.90 -5.52 -5.59
N VAL A 76 5.15 -4.55 -4.70
CA VAL A 76 5.03 -3.12 -5.04
C VAL A 76 6.04 -2.72 -6.11
N PHE A 77 7.28 -3.21 -6.04
CA PHE A 77 8.27 -2.93 -7.09
C PHE A 77 7.91 -3.57 -8.43
N SER A 78 7.42 -4.81 -8.41
CA SER A 78 6.94 -5.50 -9.61
C SER A 78 5.75 -4.76 -10.24
N PHE A 79 4.83 -4.27 -9.40
CA PHE A 79 3.72 -3.44 -9.83
C PHE A 79 4.21 -2.14 -10.46
N LEU A 80 5.14 -1.44 -9.80
CA LEU A 80 5.70 -0.19 -10.30
C LEU A 80 6.42 -0.38 -11.65
N GLU A 81 7.15 -1.49 -11.82
CA GLU A 81 7.83 -1.82 -13.07
C GLU A 81 6.83 -1.99 -14.22
N GLU A 82 5.75 -2.74 -14.00
CA GLU A 82 4.71 -2.95 -15.01
C GLU A 82 3.91 -1.65 -15.26
N PHE A 83 3.59 -0.92 -14.19
CA PHE A 83 2.91 0.37 -14.29
C PHE A 83 3.74 1.31 -15.16
N LYS A 84 5.04 1.49 -14.92
CA LYS A 84 5.92 2.35 -15.73
C LYS A 84 5.97 2.01 -17.22
N LYS A 85 5.78 0.73 -17.58
CA LYS A 85 5.70 0.27 -18.98
C LYS A 85 4.34 0.54 -19.61
N THR A 86 3.31 0.68 -18.78
CA THR A 86 1.95 1.00 -19.22
C THR A 86 1.89 2.46 -19.65
N SER A 87 1.33 2.69 -20.84
CA SER A 87 1.07 4.03 -21.36
C SER A 87 -0.34 4.07 -21.92
N PHE A 88 -1.02 5.19 -21.75
CA PHE A 88 -2.35 5.41 -22.33
C PHE A 88 -2.22 6.36 -23.51
N PHE A 89 -2.86 6.05 -24.62
CA PHE A 89 -3.07 7.02 -25.69
C PHE A 89 -4.49 7.55 -25.59
N ILE A 90 -4.61 8.86 -25.57
CA ILE A 90 -5.86 9.59 -25.51
C ILE A 90 -5.96 10.43 -26.77
N GLN A 91 -7.00 10.22 -27.58
CA GLN A 91 -7.21 10.91 -28.83
C GLN A 91 -8.54 11.65 -28.81
N GLY A 92 -8.49 12.97 -28.82
CA GLY A 92 -9.68 13.82 -28.96
C GLY A 92 -9.66 14.63 -30.26
N LYS A 93 -10.66 15.49 -30.42
CA LYS A 93 -10.77 16.36 -31.58
C LYS A 93 -9.73 17.48 -31.49
N GLY A 94 -8.64 17.35 -32.25
CA GLY A 94 -7.59 18.36 -32.31
C GLY A 94 -6.48 18.23 -31.27
N PHE A 95 -6.50 17.16 -30.45
CA PHE A 95 -5.39 16.83 -29.55
C PHE A 95 -5.17 15.33 -29.45
N GLY A 96 -3.91 14.95 -29.21
CA GLY A 96 -3.51 13.59 -28.91
C GLY A 96 -2.50 13.61 -27.77
N LEU A 97 -2.73 12.78 -26.76
CA LEU A 97 -1.91 12.70 -25.57
C LEU A 97 -1.44 11.26 -25.36
N GLN A 98 -0.13 11.09 -25.16
CA GLN A 98 0.41 9.86 -24.59
C GLN A 98 0.67 10.10 -23.11
N VAL A 99 -0.07 9.41 -22.25
CA VAL A 99 0.06 9.50 -20.79
C VAL A 99 0.97 8.38 -20.30
N ARG A 100 2.12 8.74 -19.73
CA ARG A 100 2.95 7.84 -18.92
C ARG A 100 2.99 8.32 -17.48
N ILE A 101 3.26 7.42 -16.55
CA ILE A 101 3.33 7.74 -15.11
C ILE A 101 4.41 8.75 -14.76
N GLN A 102 5.47 8.78 -15.57
CA GLN A 102 6.65 9.64 -15.36
C GLN A 102 6.36 11.10 -15.73
N ASP A 103 5.35 11.32 -16.55
CA ASP A 103 5.06 12.62 -17.12
C ASP A 103 4.22 13.44 -16.13
N GLN A 104 4.52 14.73 -16.02
CA GLN A 104 3.70 15.67 -15.25
C GLN A 104 2.63 16.25 -16.19
N HIS A 105 1.41 15.69 -16.14
CA HIS A 105 0.34 15.95 -17.12
C HIS A 105 -0.40 17.28 -16.94
N HIS A 106 -0.03 18.08 -15.93
CA HIS A 106 -1.02 18.98 -15.33
C HIS A 106 -1.17 20.38 -15.93
N LYS A 107 -0.27 20.83 -16.82
CA LYS A 107 -0.31 22.22 -17.29
C LYS A 107 -0.50 22.40 -18.79
N HIS A 108 -0.12 21.40 -19.58
CA HIS A 108 -0.15 21.54 -21.03
C HIS A 108 -1.48 21.12 -21.66
N PHE A 109 -2.38 20.51 -20.88
CA PHE A 109 -3.63 19.95 -21.38
C PHE A 109 -4.89 20.45 -20.65
N GLU A 110 -4.75 21.54 -19.88
CA GLU A 110 -5.86 22.12 -19.09
C GLU A 110 -7.08 22.44 -19.95
N ASP A 111 -6.88 22.91 -21.19
CA ASP A 111 -7.94 23.25 -22.14
C ASP A 111 -8.84 22.04 -22.50
N TRP A 112 -8.33 20.82 -22.36
CA TRP A 112 -9.06 19.58 -22.70
C TRP A 112 -9.56 18.81 -21.47
N TYR A 113 -9.44 19.37 -20.27
CA TYR A 113 -9.82 18.67 -19.03
C TYR A 113 -11.30 18.30 -18.94
N ALA A 114 -12.17 19.06 -19.57
CA ALA A 114 -13.60 18.79 -19.62
C ALA A 114 -14.00 17.72 -20.65
N GLU A 115 -13.08 17.28 -21.52
CA GLU A 115 -13.35 16.28 -22.55
C GLU A 115 -13.75 14.95 -21.90
N LYS A 116 -14.88 14.41 -22.35
CA LYS A 116 -15.38 13.12 -21.87
C LYS A 116 -14.65 11.98 -22.57
N LEU A 117 -14.47 10.87 -21.87
CA LEU A 117 -13.67 9.75 -22.34
C LEU A 117 -14.53 8.54 -22.70
N LEU A 118 -14.16 7.88 -23.80
CA LEU A 118 -14.58 6.52 -24.13
C LEU A 118 -13.39 5.59 -24.16
N PHE A 119 -13.55 4.39 -23.62
CA PHE A 119 -12.47 3.43 -23.45
C PHE A 119 -12.59 2.31 -24.48
N SER A 120 -11.46 1.94 -25.07
CA SER A 120 -11.38 0.79 -25.99
C SER A 120 -11.77 -0.51 -25.29
N THR A 121 -12.38 -1.44 -26.02
CA THR A 121 -12.58 -2.84 -25.59
C THR A 121 -11.28 -3.51 -25.15
N GLU A 122 -10.16 -3.12 -25.75
CA GLU A 122 -8.82 -3.63 -25.42
C GLU A 122 -8.17 -2.96 -24.20
N TYR A 123 -8.87 -2.03 -23.54
CA TYR A 123 -8.33 -1.38 -22.35
C TYR A 123 -8.06 -2.38 -21.23
N TYR A 124 -8.98 -3.33 -21.01
CA TYR A 124 -8.82 -4.33 -19.95
C TYR A 124 -7.66 -5.30 -20.25
N SER A 125 -7.58 -5.81 -21.48
CA SER A 125 -6.49 -6.68 -21.92
C SER A 125 -5.13 -5.96 -21.81
N GLY A 126 -5.10 -4.65 -22.08
CA GLY A 126 -3.92 -3.81 -21.88
C GLY A 126 -3.47 -3.66 -20.43
N LEU A 127 -4.37 -3.78 -19.45
CA LEU A 127 -4.04 -3.67 -18.03
C LEU A 127 -3.94 -5.02 -17.30
N ASP A 128 -4.19 -6.14 -17.97
CA ASP A 128 -4.30 -7.48 -17.35
C ASP A 128 -3.11 -7.83 -16.44
N ARG A 129 -1.88 -7.57 -16.89
CA ARG A 129 -0.67 -7.84 -16.08
C ARG A 129 -0.63 -7.01 -14.81
N LEU A 130 -0.91 -5.73 -14.93
CA LEU A 130 -0.96 -4.79 -13.81
C LEU A 130 -2.04 -5.20 -12.80
N MET A 131 -3.21 -5.60 -13.31
CA MET A 131 -4.32 -6.09 -12.49
C MET A 131 -3.98 -7.39 -11.76
N LYS A 132 -3.34 -8.35 -12.42
CA LYS A 132 -2.88 -9.60 -11.79
C LYS A 132 -1.89 -9.35 -10.66
N ILE A 133 -0.94 -8.43 -10.83
CA ILE A 133 0.01 -8.09 -9.76
C ILE A 133 -0.72 -7.44 -8.58
N SER A 134 -1.70 -6.56 -8.86
CA SER A 134 -2.47 -5.90 -7.81
C SER A 134 -3.31 -6.84 -6.95
N GLU A 135 -3.68 -8.02 -7.46
CA GLU A 135 -4.45 -9.05 -6.74
C GLU A 135 -3.61 -9.88 -5.77
N SER A 136 -2.30 -9.67 -5.74
CA SER A 136 -1.42 -10.34 -4.79
C SER A 136 -1.88 -10.06 -3.34
N PRO A 137 -1.94 -11.08 -2.46
CA PRO A 137 -2.29 -10.88 -1.06
C PRO A 137 -1.26 -10.03 -0.29
N PHE A 138 -0.07 -9.82 -0.87
CA PHE A 138 0.97 -8.98 -0.32
C PHE A 138 0.91 -7.54 -0.87
N MET A 139 -0.02 -7.24 -1.78
CA MET A 139 -0.26 -5.87 -2.25
C MET A 139 -0.82 -5.03 -1.10
N PRO A 140 -0.23 -3.87 -0.77
CA PRO A 140 -0.79 -2.97 0.21
C PRO A 140 -2.22 -2.57 -0.16
N LYS A 141 -3.14 -2.67 0.81
CA LYS A 141 -4.56 -2.35 0.61
C LYS A 141 -4.77 -0.95 0.01
N SER A 142 -3.98 0.04 0.45
CA SER A 142 -4.10 1.40 -0.04
C SER A 142 -3.76 1.53 -1.53
N ILE A 143 -2.72 0.85 -2.01
CA ILE A 143 -2.38 0.79 -3.44
C ILE A 143 -3.47 0.03 -4.20
N TYR A 144 -3.90 -1.14 -3.71
CA TYR A 144 -4.95 -1.94 -4.34
C TYR A 144 -6.25 -1.14 -4.55
N GLU A 145 -6.70 -0.40 -3.55
CA GLU A 145 -7.90 0.45 -3.63
C GLU A 145 -7.79 1.53 -4.70
N LYS A 146 -6.59 2.10 -4.91
CA LYS A 146 -6.33 3.06 -5.99
C LYS A 146 -6.33 2.37 -7.36
N VAL A 147 -5.70 1.20 -7.48
CA VAL A 147 -5.69 0.41 -8.72
C VAL A 147 -7.10 -0.03 -9.12
N ALA A 148 -7.95 -0.36 -8.15
CA ALA A 148 -9.34 -0.76 -8.40
C ALA A 148 -10.14 0.31 -9.17
N LYS A 149 -9.81 1.59 -9.02
CA LYS A 149 -10.44 2.69 -9.78
C LYS A 149 -10.13 2.66 -11.28
N LEU A 150 -9.02 2.01 -11.68
CA LEU A 150 -8.66 1.80 -13.08
C LEU A 150 -9.38 0.60 -13.70
N ARG A 151 -10.10 -0.20 -12.92
CA ARG A 151 -10.87 -1.36 -13.41
C ARG A 151 -12.29 -0.93 -13.78
N PHE A 152 -12.73 -1.34 -14.97
CA PHE A 152 -14.16 -1.34 -15.29
C PHE A 152 -14.75 -2.72 -14.98
N TYR A 153 -15.95 -2.71 -14.42
CA TYR A 153 -16.80 -3.89 -14.29
C TYR A 153 -17.74 -4.04 -15.48
N LEU A 154 -18.04 -2.92 -16.16
CA LEU A 154 -18.93 -2.86 -17.30
C LEU A 154 -18.42 -1.80 -18.29
N LEU A 155 -18.35 -2.18 -19.57
CA LEU A 155 -18.12 -1.26 -20.69
C LEU A 155 -19.43 -1.12 -21.47
N VAL A 156 -19.99 0.10 -21.52
CA VAL A 156 -21.29 0.34 -22.16
C VAL A 156 -21.12 1.04 -23.49
N MET A 157 -21.58 0.40 -24.58
CA MET A 157 -21.52 0.92 -25.94
C MET A 157 -22.87 1.54 -26.34
N ASP A 158 -23.31 2.55 -25.59
CA ASP A 158 -24.61 3.20 -25.77
C ASP A 158 -24.51 4.63 -26.32
N VAL A 159 -23.29 5.10 -26.61
CA VAL A 159 -23.06 6.38 -27.28
C VAL A 159 -23.39 6.22 -28.75
N LYS A 160 -24.28 7.09 -29.26
CA LYS A 160 -24.66 7.10 -30.67
C LYS A 160 -23.53 7.68 -31.52
N ASP A 161 -23.48 7.26 -32.79
CA ASP A 161 -22.46 7.72 -33.75
C ASP A 161 -22.40 9.25 -33.89
N GLU A 162 -23.55 9.93 -33.80
CA GLU A 162 -23.66 11.40 -33.86
C GLU A 162 -22.95 12.11 -32.69
N ASP A 163 -22.88 11.46 -31.53
CA ASP A 163 -22.33 12.02 -30.30
C ASP A 163 -20.86 11.64 -30.07
N LEU A 164 -20.31 10.69 -30.84
CA LEU A 164 -18.91 10.23 -30.70
C LEU A 164 -17.90 11.37 -30.81
N SER A 165 -18.22 12.42 -31.58
CA SER A 165 -17.34 13.58 -31.75
C SER A 165 -17.18 14.45 -30.50
N ASN A 166 -18.02 14.23 -29.47
CA ASN A 166 -17.98 14.90 -28.17
C ASN A 166 -17.12 14.16 -27.12
N TYR A 167 -16.48 13.06 -27.53
CA TYR A 167 -15.64 12.25 -26.65
C TYR A 167 -14.23 12.12 -27.22
N ALA A 168 -13.25 12.09 -26.32
CA ALA A 168 -11.93 11.57 -26.61
C ALA A 168 -11.89 10.05 -26.33
N THR A 169 -11.08 9.32 -27.08
CA THR A 169 -10.92 7.88 -26.91
C THR A 169 -9.66 7.54 -26.14
N VAL A 170 -9.72 6.52 -25.28
CA VAL A 170 -8.62 6.04 -24.45
C VAL A 170 -8.28 4.60 -24.83
N GLN A 171 -7.00 4.34 -25.03
CA GLN A 171 -6.47 3.02 -25.32
C GLN A 171 -5.15 2.78 -24.59
N VAL A 172 -4.86 1.54 -24.26
CA VAL A 172 -3.55 1.16 -23.71
C VAL A 172 -2.58 0.94 -24.87
N SER A 173 -1.39 1.51 -24.77
CA SER A 173 -0.31 1.39 -25.75
C SER A 173 0.05 -0.08 -26.01
N GLY A 174 0.24 -0.43 -27.29
CA GLY A 174 0.63 -1.78 -27.70
C GLY A 174 -0.53 -2.74 -27.93
N GLN A 175 -1.78 -2.32 -27.72
CA GLN A 175 -2.96 -3.09 -28.08
C GLN A 175 -3.38 -2.87 -29.54
N SER A 176 -3.95 -3.91 -30.17
CA SER A 176 -4.46 -3.82 -31.54
C SER A 176 -5.67 -2.89 -31.63
N LEU A 177 -5.72 -2.06 -32.67
CA LEU A 177 -6.85 -1.15 -32.94
C LEU A 177 -7.85 -1.73 -33.93
N ILE A 178 -7.55 -2.90 -34.50
CA ILE A 178 -8.39 -3.50 -35.55
C ILE A 178 -9.70 -3.98 -34.92
N GLY A 179 -10.79 -3.26 -35.24
CA GLY A 179 -12.13 -3.57 -34.72
C GLY A 179 -12.38 -3.13 -33.29
N ALA A 180 -11.52 -2.29 -32.71
CA ALA A 180 -11.74 -1.77 -31.37
C ALA A 180 -13.04 -0.95 -31.31
N GLN A 181 -13.90 -1.30 -30.36
CA GLN A 181 -15.10 -0.54 -30.03
C GLN A 181 -14.83 0.31 -28.79
N TYR A 182 -15.56 1.41 -28.65
CA TYR A 182 -15.37 2.35 -27.55
C TYR A 182 -16.64 2.45 -26.73
N GLY A 183 -16.50 2.51 -25.41
CA GLY A 183 -17.63 2.59 -24.51
C GLY A 183 -17.35 3.36 -23.23
N ARG A 184 -18.41 3.62 -22.48
CA ARG A 184 -18.35 4.34 -21.20
C ARG A 184 -17.92 3.42 -20.08
N PHE A 185 -17.10 3.97 -19.19
CA PHE A 185 -16.55 3.28 -18.03
C PHE A 185 -17.63 3.17 -16.95
N ASN A 186 -18.05 1.95 -16.57
CA ASN A 186 -19.04 1.71 -15.52
C ASN A 186 -20.36 2.51 -15.68
N HIS A 187 -20.82 2.70 -16.93
CA HIS A 187 -22.01 3.48 -17.27
C HIS A 187 -21.95 4.98 -16.85
N GLN A 188 -20.74 5.52 -16.67
CA GLN A 188 -20.53 6.90 -16.28
C GLN A 188 -19.65 7.62 -17.31
N ASP A 189 -19.93 8.91 -17.49
CA ASP A 189 -19.05 9.80 -18.21
C ASP A 189 -17.88 10.13 -17.28
N MET A 190 -16.67 9.89 -17.75
CA MET A 190 -15.43 10.26 -17.06
C MET A 190 -14.72 11.31 -17.90
N THR A 191 -14.30 12.40 -17.27
CA THR A 191 -13.54 13.45 -17.93
C THR A 191 -12.04 13.12 -17.98
N LEU A 192 -11.31 13.78 -18.88
CA LEU A 192 -9.85 13.69 -18.95
C LEU A 192 -9.21 14.02 -17.59
N PHE A 193 -9.68 15.07 -16.92
CA PHE A 193 -9.17 15.46 -15.61
C PHE A 193 -9.37 14.39 -14.53
N GLU A 194 -10.56 13.79 -14.46
CA GLU A 194 -10.84 12.72 -13.51
C GLU A 194 -9.95 11.50 -13.76
N PHE A 195 -9.75 11.13 -15.02
CA PHE A 195 -8.88 10.01 -15.39
C PHE A 195 -7.42 10.26 -15.01
N LEU A 196 -6.88 11.44 -15.32
CA LEU A 196 -5.51 11.81 -14.94
C LEU A 196 -5.34 11.81 -13.42
N ASN A 197 -6.31 12.36 -12.67
CA ASN A 197 -6.28 12.34 -11.21
C ASN A 197 -6.26 10.92 -10.63
N ILE A 198 -6.93 9.94 -11.25
CA ILE A 198 -6.84 8.53 -10.80
C ILE A 198 -5.40 8.03 -10.92
N LEU A 199 -4.71 8.37 -12.02
CA LEU A 199 -3.32 7.97 -12.25
C LEU A 199 -2.37 8.66 -11.27
N ASP A 200 -2.54 9.95 -11.01
CA ASP A 200 -1.71 10.71 -10.06
C ASP A 200 -1.94 10.29 -8.60
N ASP A 201 -3.17 10.00 -8.23
CA ASP A 201 -3.51 9.43 -6.92
C ASP A 201 -2.77 8.11 -6.68
N LEU A 202 -2.79 7.22 -7.68
CA LEU A 202 -2.12 5.93 -7.61
C LEU A 202 -0.59 6.11 -7.52
N LYS A 203 -0.03 6.97 -8.36
CA LYS A 203 1.39 7.34 -8.33
C LYS A 203 1.82 7.88 -6.97
N THR A 204 1.05 8.79 -6.40
CA THR A 204 1.32 9.41 -5.10
C THR A 204 1.26 8.38 -3.97
N GLU A 205 0.27 7.48 -3.99
CA GLU A 205 0.13 6.42 -3.00
C GLU A 205 1.31 5.43 -3.06
N ILE A 206 1.73 5.01 -4.26
CA ILE A 206 2.89 4.13 -4.43
C ILE A 206 4.15 4.79 -3.85
N LYS A 207 4.39 6.06 -4.19
CA LYS A 207 5.55 6.81 -3.68
C LYS A 207 5.53 6.92 -2.15
N SER A 208 4.40 7.36 -1.59
CA SER A 208 4.17 7.46 -0.14
C SER A 208 4.40 6.12 0.57
N TRP A 209 3.93 5.01 -0.02
CA TRP A 209 4.13 3.69 0.55
C TRP A 209 5.60 3.27 0.55
N ILE A 210 6.31 3.46 -0.57
CA ILE A 210 7.74 3.15 -0.72
C ILE A 210 8.58 3.98 0.25
N ASP A 211 8.33 5.29 0.35
CA ASP A 211 9.05 6.20 1.26
C ASP A 211 8.89 5.80 2.73
N LYS A 212 7.72 5.25 3.09
CA LYS A 212 7.43 4.83 4.47
C LYS A 212 8.00 3.47 4.83
N HIS A 213 8.11 2.55 3.86
CA HIS A 213 8.36 1.13 4.13
C HIS A 213 9.67 0.60 3.56
N SER A 214 10.34 1.37 2.72
CA SER A 214 11.66 1.03 2.20
C SER A 214 12.67 2.08 2.65
N ASN A 215 13.81 1.63 3.17
CA ASN A 215 15.00 2.50 3.32
C ASN A 215 15.64 2.84 1.97
N TYR A 216 15.01 2.39 0.89
CA TYR A 216 15.43 2.63 -0.47
C TYR A 216 14.72 3.92 -0.90
N SER A 217 15.48 4.99 -1.12
CA SER A 217 15.02 6.18 -1.82
C SER A 217 15.57 6.11 -3.25
N PRO A 218 15.08 5.21 -4.11
CA PRO A 218 15.47 5.24 -5.51
C PRO A 218 15.12 6.62 -6.07
N ASP A 219 15.95 7.11 -6.97
CA ASP A 219 15.61 8.22 -7.86
C ASP A 219 14.55 7.67 -8.84
N LEU A 220 13.35 7.49 -8.30
CA LEU A 220 12.23 6.95 -9.02
C LEU A 220 11.82 8.06 -9.99
N ASN A 221 12.16 7.89 -11.26
CA ASN A 221 11.54 8.62 -12.37
C ASN A 221 10.04 8.28 -12.41
N ILE A 222 9.30 8.81 -11.45
CA ILE A 222 7.85 8.75 -11.28
C ILE A 222 7.44 10.21 -11.12
#